data_AF-A0A6A6MYQ3-F1
#
_entry.id   AF-A0A6A6MYQ3-F1
#
_cell.length_a   1.000
_cell.length_b   1.000
_cell.length_c   1.000
_cell.angle_alpha   90.00
_cell.angle_beta   90.00
_cell.angle_gamma   90.00
#
_symmetry.space_group_name_H-M   'P 1'
#
loop_
_entity.id
_entity.type
_entity.pdbx_description
1 polymer ?
#
loop_
_entity_poly.entity_id
_entity_poly.type
_entity_poly.pdbx_seq_one_letter_code
_entity_poly.pdbx_strand_id
1 'polypeptide(L)'
;MTQHFAHQPICNFPSPTELAILDDRFLAKRCGLGYRAGRIIKLSQDIVEGRIPMEELEEVCNGGSISSYSKLADQLREIDGFGPFTRANVLMCMGFYHVIPTDSETVRHLKQLSVQVHAKDSTIQTVQRDVEKIYGKYAPFQFLAYWAELWHFYEQRFGKLSQMPCSDYKLITASNMKNEGSRKIKRSRVS
;
A
#
# COMPACT_ATOMS: atom_id res chain seq x y z
N MET A 1 41.27 -6.35 1.88
CA MET A 1 40.43 -5.69 2.90
C MET A 1 39.01 -6.19 2.74
N THR A 2 38.69 -7.26 3.45
CA THR A 2 37.38 -7.89 3.51
C THR A 2 36.44 -6.98 4.29
N GLN A 3 35.46 -6.38 3.62
CA GLN A 3 34.41 -5.62 4.27
C GLN A 3 33.52 -6.59 5.06
N HIS A 4 33.60 -6.50 6.38
CA HIS A 4 32.66 -7.13 7.31
C HIS A 4 31.26 -6.53 7.08
N PHE A 5 30.40 -7.21 6.33
CA PHE A 5 28.96 -7.05 6.50
C PHE A 5 28.62 -7.75 7.82
N ALA A 6 28.71 -7.00 8.93
CA ALA A 6 28.16 -7.45 10.19
C ALA A 6 26.68 -7.77 9.96
N HIS A 7 26.30 -9.02 10.21
CA HIS A 7 24.92 -9.48 10.19
C HIS A 7 24.12 -8.55 11.10
N GLN A 8 23.34 -7.62 10.52
CA GLN A 8 22.40 -6.84 11.32
C GLN A 8 21.38 -7.83 11.88
N PRO A 9 21.20 -7.91 13.20
CA PRO A 9 20.18 -8.76 13.77
C PRO A 9 18.81 -8.32 13.23
N ILE A 10 18.01 -9.30 12.83
CA ILE A 10 16.60 -9.05 12.49
C ILE A 10 15.91 -8.73 13.81
N CYS A 11 15.65 -7.45 14.05
CA CYS A 11 14.87 -7.00 15.19
C CYS A 11 13.38 -7.00 14.84
N ASN A 12 12.54 -7.18 15.86
CA ASN A 12 11.09 -7.02 15.70
C ASN A 12 10.74 -5.56 15.39
N PHE A 13 9.55 -5.37 14.83
CA PHE A 13 8.97 -4.03 14.73
C PHE A 13 8.73 -3.46 16.14
N PRO A 14 8.99 -2.15 16.37
CA PRO A 14 8.78 -1.54 17.69
C PRO A 14 7.34 -1.66 18.19
N SER A 15 7.17 -1.99 19.47
CA SER A 15 5.87 -2.01 20.14
C SER A 15 5.34 -0.59 20.38
N PRO A 16 4.02 -0.42 20.60
CA PRO A 16 3.45 0.88 20.98
C PRO A 16 4.11 1.48 22.23
N THR A 17 4.45 0.66 23.23
CA THR A 17 5.13 1.12 24.45
C THR A 17 6.52 1.68 24.16
N GLU A 18 7.30 1.02 23.28
CA GLU A 18 8.62 1.49 22.88
C GLU A 18 8.56 2.79 22.07
N LEU A 19 7.52 2.96 21.23
CA LEU A 19 7.33 4.17 20.42
C LEU A 19 6.79 5.34 21.24
N ALA A 20 5.92 5.09 22.22
CA ALA A 20 5.24 6.13 23.00
C ALA A 20 6.20 7.01 23.84
N ILE A 21 7.37 6.48 24.19
CA ILE A 21 8.40 7.18 24.98
C ILE A 21 9.43 7.92 24.12
N LEU A 22 9.36 7.81 22.79
CA LEU A 22 10.31 8.46 21.89
C LEU A 22 9.98 9.94 21.70
N ASP A 23 11.03 10.71 21.43
CA ASP A 23 10.92 12.09 20.97
C ASP A 23 10.58 12.16 19.47
N ASP A 24 9.70 13.09 19.09
CA ASP A 24 9.21 13.22 17.72
C ASP A 24 10.30 13.66 16.74
N ARG A 25 11.21 14.54 17.15
CA ARG A 25 12.35 14.98 16.33
C ARG A 25 13.34 13.84 16.14
N PHE A 26 13.57 13.05 17.18
CA PHE A 26 14.39 11.85 17.09
C PHE A 26 13.83 10.87 16.05
N LEU A 27 12.55 10.51 16.18
CA LEU A 27 11.89 9.56 15.28
C LEU A 27 11.82 10.11 13.84
N ALA A 28 11.51 11.39 13.67
CA ALA A 28 11.49 12.07 12.37
C ALA A 28 12.85 12.02 11.67
N LYS A 29 13.94 12.30 12.40
CA LYS A 29 15.30 12.32 11.87
C LYS A 29 15.81 10.90 11.57
N ARG A 30 15.54 9.94 12.45
CA ARG A 30 16.04 8.57 12.32
C ARG A 30 15.39 7.83 11.15
N CYS A 31 14.09 8.04 10.93
CA CYS A 31 13.29 7.28 9.96
C CYS A 31 12.82 8.11 8.75
N GLY A 32 13.18 9.40 8.66
CA GLY A 32 12.79 10.26 7.53
C GLY A 32 11.29 10.55 7.45
N LEU A 33 10.58 10.54 8.59
CA LEU A 33 9.12 10.60 8.64
C LEU A 33 8.56 12.03 8.52
N GLY A 34 9.39 13.04 8.77
CA GLY A 34 8.96 14.44 8.83
C GLY A 34 7.86 14.64 9.88
N TYR A 35 6.83 15.41 9.52
CA TYR A 35 5.71 15.71 10.43
C TYR A 35 4.90 14.46 10.86
N ARG A 36 5.05 13.33 10.17
CA ARG A 36 4.31 12.09 10.51
C ARG A 36 4.82 11.41 11.78
N ALA A 37 6.05 11.73 12.21
CA ALA A 37 6.61 11.16 13.44
C ALA A 37 5.72 11.44 14.65
N GLY A 38 5.24 12.68 14.80
CA GLY A 38 4.33 13.06 15.88
C GLY A 38 3.02 12.28 15.86
N ARG A 39 2.47 11.99 14.67
CA ARG A 39 1.25 11.17 14.54
C ARG A 39 1.47 9.72 14.97
N ILE A 40 2.62 9.15 14.62
CA ILE A 40 2.98 7.77 15.00
C ILE A 40 3.16 7.66 16.52
N ILE A 41 3.85 8.63 17.13
CA ILE A 41 4.03 8.66 18.59
C ILE A 41 2.68 8.84 19.28
N LYS A 42 1.84 9.78 18.82
CA LYS A 42 0.50 10.00 19.37
C LYS A 42 -0.36 8.74 19.28
N LEU A 43 -0.38 8.07 18.13
CA LEU A 43 -1.08 6.79 17.98
C LEU A 43 -0.59 5.75 19.00
N SER A 44 0.72 5.68 19.20
CA SER A 44 1.32 4.74 20.16
C SER A 44 0.91 5.06 21.61
N GLN A 45 0.88 6.35 21.96
CA GLN A 45 0.41 6.84 23.27
C GLN A 45 -1.08 6.54 23.46
N ASP A 46 -1.92 6.81 22.45
CA ASP A 46 -3.36 6.54 22.49
C ASP A 46 -3.65 5.04 22.69
N ILE A 47 -2.83 4.15 22.13
CA ILE A 47 -2.93 2.71 22.38
C ILE A 47 -2.52 2.37 23.81
N VAL A 48 -1.36 2.85 24.28
CA VAL A 48 -0.83 2.55 25.62
C VAL A 48 -1.75 3.08 26.73
N GLU A 49 -2.38 4.23 26.51
CA GLU A 49 -3.31 4.85 27.46
C GLU A 49 -4.73 4.29 27.35
N GLY A 50 -4.99 3.32 26.46
CA GLY A 50 -6.29 2.68 26.29
C GLY A 50 -7.36 3.56 25.64
N ARG A 51 -6.97 4.67 24.98
CA ARG A 51 -7.89 5.52 24.22
C ARG A 51 -8.38 4.85 22.93
N ILE A 52 -7.60 3.91 22.40
CA ILE A 52 -7.98 3.08 21.26
C ILE A 52 -8.28 1.68 21.80
N PRO A 53 -9.54 1.21 21.75
CA PRO A 53 -9.91 -0.11 22.27
C PRO A 53 -9.46 -1.21 21.28
N MET A 54 -8.21 -1.65 21.42
CA MET A 54 -7.60 -2.65 20.52
C MET A 54 -8.33 -3.99 20.56
N GLU A 55 -8.76 -4.44 21.75
CA GLU A 55 -9.51 -5.69 21.92
C GLU A 55 -10.84 -5.67 21.14
N GLU A 56 -11.58 -4.55 21.20
CA GLU A 56 -12.83 -4.40 20.44
C GLU A 56 -12.58 -4.42 18.92
N LEU A 57 -11.48 -3.81 18.46
CA LEU A 57 -11.12 -3.82 17.04
C LEU A 57 -10.82 -5.25 16.57
N GLU A 58 -10.10 -6.04 17.37
CA GLU A 58 -9.76 -7.43 17.05
C GLU A 58 -10.99 -8.35 17.11
N GLU A 59 -11.85 -8.21 18.11
CA GLU A 59 -13.08 -9.01 18.24
C GLU A 59 -14.05 -8.79 17.08
N VAL A 60 -14.26 -7.54 16.65
CA VAL A 60 -15.17 -7.22 15.53
C VAL A 60 -14.66 -7.79 14.20
N CYS A 61 -13.35 -8.00 14.07
CA CYS A 61 -12.75 -8.68 12.91
C CYS A 61 -13.08 -10.19 12.88
N ASN A 62 -13.20 -10.84 14.03
CA ASN A 62 -13.54 -12.26 14.18
C ASN A 62 -15.04 -12.51 13.89
N GLY A 63 -15.42 -12.39 12.62
CA GLY A 63 -16.81 -12.58 12.17
C GLY A 63 -17.16 -11.91 10.83
N GLY A 64 -16.26 -11.09 10.28
CA GLY A 64 -16.19 -10.70 8.87
C GLY A 64 -17.52 -10.39 8.17
N SER A 65 -18.37 -9.53 8.73
CA SER A 65 -19.60 -9.07 8.07
C SER A 65 -19.45 -7.64 7.51
N ILE A 66 -20.27 -7.28 6.52
CA ILE A 66 -20.38 -5.90 6.02
C ILE A 66 -20.74 -4.93 7.15
N SER A 67 -21.55 -5.37 8.13
CA SER A 67 -21.88 -4.57 9.32
C SER A 67 -20.66 -4.34 10.24
N SER A 68 -19.75 -5.31 10.33
CA SER A 68 -18.48 -5.16 11.06
C SER A 68 -17.58 -4.14 10.36
N TYR A 69 -17.57 -4.13 9.02
CA TYR A 69 -16.78 -3.17 8.25
C TYR A 69 -17.15 -1.71 8.54
N SER A 70 -18.44 -1.34 8.48
CA SER A 70 -18.84 0.05 8.69
C SER A 70 -18.50 0.53 10.10
N LYS A 71 -18.73 -0.32 11.12
CA LYS A 71 -18.39 -0.02 12.51
C LYS A 71 -16.88 0.20 12.70
N LEU A 72 -16.05 -0.71 12.20
CA LEU A 72 -14.58 -0.58 12.26
C LEU A 72 -14.11 0.67 11.49
N ALA A 73 -14.69 0.91 10.32
CA ALA A 73 -14.35 2.06 9.50
C ALA A 73 -14.69 3.38 10.23
N ASP A 74 -15.78 3.46 10.97
CA ASP A 74 -16.12 4.63 11.79
C ASP A 74 -15.17 4.77 12.99
N GLN A 75 -14.84 3.69 13.70
CA GLN A 75 -13.87 3.73 14.80
C GLN A 75 -12.49 4.21 14.32
N LEU A 76 -12.02 3.68 13.19
CA LEU A 76 -10.74 4.08 12.60
C LEU A 76 -10.73 5.54 12.12
N ARG A 77 -11.89 6.16 11.84
CA ARG A 77 -11.96 7.57 11.40
C ARG A 77 -11.55 8.54 12.49
N GLU A 78 -11.75 8.18 13.75
CA GLU A 78 -11.46 9.05 14.89
C GLU A 78 -9.95 9.14 15.19
N ILE A 79 -9.13 8.29 14.53
CA ILE A 79 -7.68 8.29 14.68
C ILE A 79 -7.04 9.36 13.77
N ASP A 80 -6.19 10.22 14.32
CA ASP A 80 -5.50 11.24 13.54
C ASP A 80 -4.58 10.60 12.46
N GLY A 81 -4.73 11.07 11.22
CA GLY A 81 -4.03 10.53 10.06
C GLY A 81 -4.75 9.39 9.34
N PHE A 82 -5.89 8.90 9.86
CA PHE A 82 -6.67 7.84 9.22
C PHE A 82 -7.72 8.40 8.26
N GLY A 83 -7.23 8.93 7.13
CA GLY A 83 -8.09 9.31 6.01
C GLY A 83 -8.73 8.10 5.30
N PRO A 84 -9.62 8.34 4.31
CA PRO A 84 -10.30 7.27 3.57
C PRO A 84 -9.37 6.19 3.01
N PHE A 85 -8.23 6.59 2.44
CA PHE A 85 -7.21 5.67 1.92
C PHE A 85 -6.56 4.82 3.00
N THR A 86 -6.11 5.43 4.10
CA THR A 86 -5.48 4.73 5.23
C THR A 86 -6.43 3.71 5.83
N ARG A 87 -7.69 4.10 6.06
CA ARG A 87 -8.73 3.23 6.62
C ARG A 87 -8.99 2.02 5.74
N ALA A 88 -9.14 2.22 4.43
CA ALA A 88 -9.35 1.11 3.51
C ALA A 88 -8.16 0.13 3.49
N ASN A 89 -6.92 0.62 3.60
CA ASN A 89 -5.74 -0.25 3.71
C ASN A 89 -5.71 -1.05 5.02
N VAL A 90 -6.03 -0.42 6.15
CA VAL A 90 -6.06 -1.10 7.46
C VAL A 90 -7.15 -2.17 7.46
N LEU A 91 -8.34 -1.86 6.95
CA LEU A 91 -9.45 -2.81 6.85
C LEU A 91 -9.13 -3.96 5.89
N MET A 92 -8.38 -3.70 4.81
CA MET A 92 -7.86 -4.74 3.93
C MET A 92 -6.90 -5.68 4.68
N CYS A 93 -5.98 -5.14 5.49
CA CYS A 93 -5.11 -5.95 6.36
C CYS A 93 -5.90 -6.76 7.41
N MET A 94 -7.08 -6.28 7.80
CA MET A 94 -8.03 -6.98 8.68
C MET A 94 -8.90 -8.01 7.93
N GLY A 95 -8.70 -8.22 6.63
CA GLY A 95 -9.40 -9.24 5.83
C GLY A 95 -10.61 -8.75 5.03
N PHE A 96 -10.88 -7.43 5.01
CA PHE A 96 -11.97 -6.87 4.21
C PHE A 96 -11.49 -6.50 2.80
N TYR A 97 -11.81 -7.34 1.82
CA TYR A 97 -11.33 -7.18 0.45
C TYR A 97 -12.32 -6.49 -0.51
N HIS A 98 -13.46 -6.05 -0.01
CA HIS A 98 -14.52 -5.52 -0.87
C HIS A 98 -14.30 -4.07 -1.30
N VAL A 99 -13.39 -3.35 -0.64
CA VAL A 99 -13.00 -1.98 -0.98
C VAL A 99 -11.55 -1.96 -1.45
N ILE A 100 -11.31 -1.31 -2.59
CA ILE A 100 -9.96 -1.06 -3.11
C ILE A 100 -9.50 0.31 -2.63
N PRO A 101 -8.40 0.42 -1.86
CA PRO A 101 -7.81 1.70 -1.49
C PRO A 101 -7.25 2.40 -2.74
N THR A 102 -7.93 3.42 -3.24
CA THR A 102 -7.53 4.10 -4.47
C THR A 102 -6.50 5.21 -4.19
N ASP A 103 -5.39 5.16 -4.90
CA ASP A 103 -4.32 6.16 -4.87
C ASP A 103 -3.82 6.52 -6.28
N SER A 104 -2.74 7.28 -6.37
CA SER A 104 -2.13 7.63 -7.66
C SER A 104 -1.64 6.41 -8.43
N GLU A 105 -1.21 5.34 -7.74
CA GLU A 105 -0.78 4.10 -8.38
C GLU A 105 -1.96 3.34 -8.99
N THR A 106 -3.09 3.31 -8.29
CA THR A 106 -4.35 2.75 -8.79
C THR A 106 -4.79 3.47 -10.05
N VAL A 107 -4.78 4.81 -10.04
CA VAL A 107 -5.11 5.62 -11.21
C VAL A 107 -4.15 5.34 -12.38
N ARG A 108 -2.84 5.25 -12.10
CA ARG A 108 -1.82 4.95 -13.11
C ARG A 108 -2.04 3.58 -13.74
N HIS A 109 -2.26 2.56 -12.92
CA HIS A 109 -2.52 1.19 -13.36
C HIS A 109 -3.76 1.12 -14.24
N LEU A 110 -4.88 1.71 -13.81
CA LEU A 110 -6.10 1.75 -14.60
C LEU A 110 -5.92 2.49 -15.93
N LYS A 111 -5.18 3.60 -15.96
CA LYS A 111 -4.86 4.28 -17.23
C LYS A 111 -4.07 3.38 -18.19
N GLN A 112 -3.07 2.66 -17.70
CA GLN A 112 -2.26 1.78 -18.54
C GLN A 112 -3.04 0.55 -19.01
N LEU A 113 -3.85 -0.05 -18.15
CA LEU A 113 -4.78 -1.11 -18.54
C LEU A 113 -5.86 -0.63 -19.49
N SER A 114 -6.30 0.62 -19.36
CA SER A 114 -7.25 1.21 -20.30
C SER A 114 -6.68 1.37 -21.70
N VAL A 115 -5.39 1.71 -21.82
CA VAL A 115 -4.71 1.70 -23.13
C VAL A 115 -4.64 0.30 -23.73
N GLN A 116 -4.62 -0.76 -22.91
CA GLN A 116 -4.43 -2.14 -23.37
C GLN A 116 -5.73 -2.96 -23.49
N VAL A 117 -6.75 -2.70 -22.67
CA VAL A 117 -7.90 -3.60 -22.44
C VAL A 117 -9.22 -2.85 -22.27
N HIS A 118 -9.25 -1.73 -21.55
CA HIS A 118 -10.52 -1.16 -21.04
C HIS A 118 -10.95 0.21 -21.64
N ALA A 119 -10.13 0.86 -22.47
CA ALA A 119 -10.38 2.13 -23.16
C ALA A 119 -10.97 3.27 -22.30
N LYS A 120 -10.55 3.42 -21.03
CA LYS A 120 -10.98 4.50 -20.12
C LYS A 120 -9.85 5.40 -19.62
N ASP A 121 -9.97 6.70 -19.84
CA ASP A 121 -9.12 7.69 -19.19
C ASP A 121 -9.55 7.92 -17.72
N SER A 122 -9.13 7.02 -16.83
CA SER A 122 -9.43 7.14 -15.40
C SER A 122 -8.67 8.30 -14.76
N THR A 123 -9.34 9.14 -13.99
CA THR A 123 -8.73 10.22 -13.21
C THR A 123 -8.94 9.96 -11.71
N ILE A 124 -8.29 10.75 -10.84
CA ILE A 124 -8.53 10.68 -9.38
C ILE A 124 -10.02 10.84 -9.04
N GLN A 125 -10.77 11.61 -9.85
CA GLN A 125 -12.20 11.86 -9.63
C GLN A 125 -13.08 10.70 -10.10
N THR A 126 -12.63 9.93 -11.10
CA THR A 126 -13.43 8.82 -11.67
C THR A 126 -12.98 7.45 -11.21
N VAL A 127 -11.81 7.34 -10.58
CA VAL A 127 -11.15 6.07 -10.21
C VAL A 127 -12.08 5.16 -9.47
N GLN A 128 -12.83 5.67 -8.49
CA GLN A 128 -13.70 4.83 -7.66
C GLN A 128 -14.83 4.19 -8.47
N ARG A 129 -15.43 4.93 -9.39
CA ARG A 129 -16.45 4.41 -10.32
C ARG A 129 -15.85 3.42 -11.31
N ASP A 130 -14.64 3.67 -11.79
CA ASP A 130 -13.98 2.82 -12.77
C ASP A 130 -13.56 1.49 -12.15
N VAL A 131 -13.02 1.54 -10.93
CA VAL A 131 -12.73 0.39 -10.08
C VAL A 131 -13.98 -0.46 -9.88
N GLU A 132 -15.09 0.14 -9.48
CA GLU A 132 -16.35 -0.60 -9.27
C GLU A 132 -16.83 -1.28 -10.56
N LYS A 133 -16.75 -0.59 -11.69
CA LYS A 133 -17.13 -1.16 -13.00
C LYS A 133 -16.25 -2.32 -13.44
N ILE A 134 -14.95 -2.29 -13.13
CA ILE A 134 -13.99 -3.31 -13.57
C ILE A 134 -13.98 -4.49 -12.60
N TYR A 135 -13.90 -4.22 -11.30
CA TYR A 135 -13.69 -5.23 -10.29
C TYR A 135 -14.93 -5.58 -9.48
N GLY A 136 -16.04 -4.84 -9.56
CA GLY A 136 -17.27 -5.11 -8.79
C GLY A 136 -17.81 -6.54 -8.99
N LYS A 137 -17.58 -7.15 -10.15
CA LYS A 137 -17.91 -8.55 -10.44
C LYS A 137 -17.19 -9.59 -9.56
N TYR A 138 -16.11 -9.19 -8.88
CA TYR A 138 -15.33 -10.05 -7.99
C TYR A 138 -15.77 -9.95 -6.53
N ALA A 139 -16.93 -9.35 -6.24
CA ALA A 139 -17.40 -9.23 -4.87
C ALA A 139 -17.45 -10.57 -4.11
N PRO A 140 -17.02 -10.62 -2.83
CA PRO A 140 -16.47 -9.52 -2.00
C PRO A 140 -14.93 -9.38 -2.04
N PHE A 141 -14.27 -9.93 -3.06
CA PHE A 141 -12.81 -10.02 -3.20
C PHE A 141 -12.22 -9.05 -4.24
N GLN A 142 -12.85 -7.89 -4.46
CA GLN A 142 -12.43 -6.90 -5.46
C GLN A 142 -10.96 -6.52 -5.31
N PHE A 143 -10.49 -6.29 -4.08
CA PHE A 143 -9.10 -5.96 -3.80
C PHE A 143 -8.12 -7.06 -4.21
N LEU A 144 -8.44 -8.33 -3.96
CA LEU A 144 -7.55 -9.44 -4.33
C LEU A 144 -7.42 -9.58 -5.85
N ALA A 145 -8.52 -9.38 -6.59
CA ALA A 145 -8.49 -9.37 -8.04
C ALA A 145 -7.64 -8.22 -8.60
N TYR A 146 -7.83 -7.01 -8.07
CA TYR A 146 -7.01 -5.84 -8.40
C TYR A 146 -5.52 -6.10 -8.08
N TRP A 147 -5.22 -6.61 -6.88
CA TRP A 147 -3.86 -6.86 -6.44
C TRP A 147 -3.15 -7.90 -7.30
N ALA A 148 -3.84 -9.00 -7.65
CA ALA A 148 -3.29 -10.03 -8.53
C ALA A 148 -2.97 -9.48 -9.94
N GLU A 149 -3.84 -8.62 -10.49
CA GLU A 149 -3.60 -8.00 -11.78
C GLU A 149 -2.45 -6.99 -11.75
N LEU A 150 -2.38 -6.17 -10.70
CA LEU A 150 -1.27 -5.24 -10.48
C LEU A 150 0.05 -6.01 -10.34
N TRP A 151 0.07 -7.07 -9.53
CA TRP A 151 1.22 -7.95 -9.35
C TRP A 151 1.69 -8.54 -10.69
N HIS A 152 0.76 -9.09 -11.46
CA HIS A 152 1.07 -9.66 -12.77
C HIS A 152 1.63 -8.60 -13.74
N PHE A 153 1.08 -7.39 -13.72
CA PHE A 153 1.58 -6.27 -14.51
C PHE A 153 3.04 -5.93 -14.16
N TYR A 154 3.39 -5.89 -12.87
CA TYR A 154 4.77 -5.67 -12.43
C TYR A 154 5.68 -6.83 -12.83
N GLU A 155 5.24 -8.08 -12.71
CA GLU A 155 6.03 -9.25 -13.12
C GLU A 155 6.33 -9.27 -14.62
N GLN A 156 5.40 -8.84 -15.47
CA GLN A 156 5.66 -8.72 -16.91
C GLN A 156 6.76 -7.69 -17.22
N ARG A 157 6.92 -6.67 -16.38
CA ARG A 157 7.88 -5.56 -16.60
C ARG A 157 9.25 -5.82 -15.98
N PHE A 158 9.27 -6.43 -14.81
CA PHE A 158 10.48 -6.59 -14.01
C PHE A 158 10.94 -8.05 -13.88
N GLY A 159 10.18 -9.01 -14.43
CA GLY A 159 10.42 -10.44 -14.24
C GLY A 159 9.71 -10.98 -13.00
N LYS A 160 9.81 -12.29 -12.75
CA LYS A 160 9.17 -12.95 -11.60
C LYS A 160 9.73 -12.38 -10.29
N LEU A 161 8.86 -11.77 -9.49
CA LEU A 161 9.29 -11.13 -8.25
C LEU A 161 9.82 -12.15 -7.23
N SER A 162 9.26 -13.37 -7.23
CA SER A 162 9.71 -14.47 -6.38
C SER A 162 11.12 -14.98 -6.67
N GLN A 163 11.68 -14.64 -7.84
CA GLN A 163 13.03 -15.04 -8.25
C GLN A 163 14.04 -13.88 -8.13
N MET A 164 13.58 -12.71 -7.69
CA MET A 164 14.39 -11.51 -7.62
C MET A 164 15.16 -11.44 -6.28
N PRO A 165 16.43 -11.01 -6.28
CA PRO A 165 17.16 -10.74 -5.04
C PRO A 165 16.48 -9.64 -4.22
N CYS A 166 16.43 -9.79 -2.89
CA CYS A 166 15.81 -8.80 -2.00
C CYS A 166 16.42 -7.38 -2.14
N SER A 167 17.70 -7.28 -2.55
CA SER A 167 18.38 -6.00 -2.82
C SER A 167 17.72 -5.18 -3.93
N ASP A 168 16.99 -5.85 -4.81
CA ASP A 168 16.46 -5.28 -6.04
C ASP A 168 14.98 -4.92 -5.90
N TYR A 169 14.31 -5.28 -4.79
CA TYR A 169 12.91 -4.96 -4.57
C TYR A 169 12.61 -3.46 -4.60
N LYS A 170 13.56 -2.62 -4.15
CA LYS A 170 13.47 -1.15 -4.26
C LYS A 170 13.38 -0.65 -5.70
N LEU A 171 13.74 -1.47 -6.68
CA LEU A 171 13.67 -1.13 -8.10
C LEU A 171 12.27 -1.36 -8.67
N ILE A 172 11.42 -2.15 -8.01
CA ILE A 172 10.06 -2.47 -8.45
C ILE A 172 9.13 -1.31 -8.10
N THR A 173 9.23 -0.23 -8.86
CA THR A 173 8.39 0.96 -8.69
C THR A 173 7.93 1.49 -10.03
N ALA A 174 6.80 2.20 -10.05
CA ALA A 174 6.29 2.89 -11.22
C ALA A 174 7.33 3.84 -11.85
N SER A 175 8.16 4.50 -11.03
CA SER A 175 9.21 5.41 -11.50
C SER A 175 10.31 4.73 -12.32
N ASN A 176 10.55 3.44 -12.07
CA ASN A 176 11.54 2.64 -12.80
C ASN A 176 10.95 1.90 -14.01
N MET A 177 9.66 2.07 -14.30
CA MET A 177 9.05 1.50 -15.49
C MET A 177 9.58 2.20 -16.73
N LYS A 178 10.29 1.46 -17.59
CA LYS A 178 10.71 1.96 -18.89
C LYS A 178 9.49 2.14 -19.79
N ASN A 179 9.31 3.34 -20.35
CA ASN A 179 8.34 3.56 -21.42
C ASN A 179 8.77 2.73 -22.63
N GLU A 180 7.95 1.73 -23.00
CA GLU A 180 8.15 0.86 -24.16
C GLU A 180 8.31 1.64 -25.49
N GLY A 181 7.94 2.92 -25.52
CA GLY A 181 8.09 3.82 -26.68
C GLY A 181 9.52 4.26 -27.03
N SER A 182 10.55 3.80 -26.31
CA SER A 182 11.95 4.21 -26.54
C SER A 182 12.83 3.15 -27.21
N ARG A 183 12.26 2.03 -27.69
CA ARG A 183 12.89 1.23 -28.75
C ARG A 183 12.75 1.94 -30.10
N LYS A 184 13.36 3.13 -30.24
CA LYS A 184 13.63 3.71 -31.56
C LYS A 184 14.58 2.75 -32.27
N ILE A 185 14.07 2.14 -33.33
CA ILE A 185 14.78 1.39 -34.36
C ILE A 185 16.07 2.16 -34.70
N LYS A 186 17.22 1.70 -34.19
CA LYS A 186 18.52 2.01 -34.80
C LYS A 186 18.55 1.24 -36.11
N ARG A 187 17.96 1.81 -37.16
CA ARG A 187 18.27 1.43 -38.54
C ARG A 187 19.73 1.78 -38.73
N SER A 188 20.59 0.78 -38.73
CA SER A 188 21.95 0.86 -39.26
C SER A 188 21.84 1.45 -40.67
N ARG A 189 22.45 2.64 -40.88
CA ARG A 189 22.86 3.04 -42.23
C ARG A 189 23.92 2.04 -42.66
N VAL A 190 23.52 1.10 -43.51
CA VAL A 190 24.45 0.37 -44.36
C VAL A 190 24.77 1.31 -45.53
N SER A 191 26.05 1.30 -45.88
CA SER A 191 26.81 2.10 -46.85
C SER A 191 26.08 2.45 -48.15
#